data_AF-A0A932ZC07-F1
#
_entry.id   AF-A0A932ZC07-F1
#
_cell.length_a   1.000
_cell.length_b   1.000
_cell.length_c   1.000
_cell.angle_alpha   90.00
_cell.angle_beta   90.00
_cell.angle_gamma   90.00
#
_symmetry.space_group_name_H-M   'P 1'
#
loop_
_entity.id
_entity.type
_entity.pdbx_description
1 polymer ?
#
loop_
_entity_poly.entity_id
_entity_poly.type
_entity_poly.pdbx_seq_one_letter_code
_entity_poly.pdbx_strand_id
1 'polypeptide(L)'
;MRSYEFFIGLRYTRAKQRTRFISFISIISVVGMALGMMVLITVLSVMNGFQREIRTRILGVASHIQVSGPNNTLENWKAVAEQASRHEQVIAAAPYISAQGLLTYGSSVRGAFVRGIVPQQEERVAEFDQHMRSGRLDQLKPGG
;
A
#
# COMPACT_ATOMS: atom_id res chain seq x y z
N MET A 1 36.68 30.59 8.29
CA MET A 1 36.24 31.71 7.40
C MET A 1 34.71 31.84 7.28
N ARG A 2 33.91 30.76 7.32
CA ARG A 2 32.41 30.82 7.24
C ARG A 2 31.68 31.63 8.33
N SER A 3 32.23 31.76 9.54
CA SER A 3 31.51 32.46 10.63
C SER A 3 31.35 33.96 10.39
N TYR A 4 32.25 34.60 9.63
CA TYR A 4 32.18 36.05 9.39
C TYR A 4 31.04 36.42 8.43
N GLU A 5 30.84 35.64 7.37
CA GLU A 5 29.75 35.86 6.39
C GLU A 5 28.38 35.66 7.02
N PHE A 6 28.22 34.60 7.83
CA PHE A 6 26.98 34.35 8.55
C PHE A 6 26.70 35.45 9.59
N PHE A 7 27.73 35.95 10.27
CA PHE A 7 27.62 37.06 11.21
C PHE A 7 27.23 38.37 10.51
N ILE A 8 27.81 38.66 9.35
CA ILE A 8 27.46 39.84 8.53
C ILE A 8 26.02 39.72 8.00
N GLY A 9 25.65 38.57 7.45
CA GLY A 9 24.30 38.30 6.95
C GLY A 9 23.24 38.42 8.04
N LEU A 10 23.43 37.73 9.17
CA LEU A 10 22.51 37.79 10.30
C LEU A 10 22.46 39.21 10.90
N ARG A 11 23.58 39.94 10.95
CA ARG A 11 23.60 41.33 11.39
C ARG A 11 22.84 42.24 10.43
N TYR A 12 22.83 41.99 9.12
CA TYR A 12 22.07 42.76 8.15
C TYR A 12 20.57 42.46 8.22
N THR A 13 20.19 41.19 8.40
CA THR A 13 18.80 40.76 8.62
C THR A 13 18.25 41.26 9.97
N ARG A 14 19.11 41.34 10.99
CA ARG A 14 18.79 41.80 12.34
C ARG A 14 19.10 43.29 12.56
N ALA A 15 19.71 43.97 11.57
CA ALA A 15 20.10 45.36 11.70
C ALA A 15 18.83 46.18 11.86
N LYS A 16 18.78 46.88 12.99
CA LYS A 16 17.73 47.78 13.46
C LYS A 16 17.53 48.90 12.43
N GLN A 17 16.83 48.61 11.33
CA GLN A 17 16.36 49.64 10.41
C GLN A 17 15.53 50.62 11.25
N ARG A 18 15.79 51.92 11.10
CA ARG A 18 15.23 53.02 11.91
C ARG A 18 13.69 53.11 11.89
N THR A 19 12.99 52.17 11.26
CA THR A 19 11.54 52.09 11.10
C THR A 19 11.05 50.70 11.52
N ARG A 20 10.41 50.61 12.70
CA ARG A 20 9.78 49.40 13.24
C ARG A 20 8.83 48.71 12.24
N PHE A 21 8.26 49.46 11.29
CA PHE A 21 7.40 48.98 10.21
C PHE A 21 8.08 48.01 9.23
N ILE A 22 9.33 48.26 8.83
CA ILE A 22 9.99 47.41 7.81
C ILE A 22 10.35 46.04 8.42
N SER A 23 10.77 46.02 9.69
CA SER A 23 11.03 44.78 10.42
C SER A 23 9.78 43.91 10.60
N PHE A 24 8.60 44.53 10.75
CA PHE A 24 7.33 43.80 10.91
C PHE A 24 6.93 43.07 9.63
N ILE A 25 7.01 43.76 8.49
CA ILE A 25 6.68 43.19 7.17
C ILE A 25 7.62 42.02 6.86
N SER A 26 8.93 42.18 7.11
CA SER A 26 9.90 41.11 6.85
C SER A 26 9.63 39.83 7.64
N ILE A 27 9.24 39.95 8.92
CA ILE A 27 8.90 38.79 9.75
C ILE A 27 7.64 38.08 9.22
N ILE A 28 6.59 38.83 8.89
CA ILE A 28 5.35 38.25 8.34
C ILE A 28 5.61 37.55 7.01
N SER A 29 6.42 38.14 6.13
CA SER A 29 6.77 37.52 4.85
C SER A 29 7.51 36.19 5.04
N VAL A 30 8.48 36.13 5.97
CA VAL A 30 9.21 34.89 6.26
C VAL A 30 8.28 33.83 6.85
N VAL A 31 7.40 34.19 7.78
CA VAL A 31 6.43 33.25 8.37
C VAL A 31 5.45 32.74 7.32
N GLY A 32 4.91 33.61 6.46
CA GLY A 32 3.99 33.23 5.40
C GLY A 32 4.64 32.27 4.39
N MET A 33 5.89 32.53 4.01
CA MET A 33 6.65 31.68 3.10
C MET A 33 6.95 30.32 3.74
N ALA A 34 7.35 30.30 5.01
CA ALA A 34 7.57 29.07 5.77
C ALA A 34 6.31 28.21 5.87
N LEU A 35 5.16 28.84 6.16
CA LEU A 35 3.86 28.15 6.22
C LEU A 35 3.46 27.59 4.84
N GLY A 36 3.59 28.38 3.77
CA GLY A 36 3.28 27.94 2.42
C GLY A 36 4.13 26.73 1.99
N MET A 37 5.43 26.79 2.25
CA MET A 37 6.35 25.66 1.99
C MET A 37 6.00 24.44 2.83
N MET A 38 5.69 24.62 4.11
CA MET A 38 5.33 23.53 5.02
C MET A 38 4.08 22.79 4.55
N VAL A 39 3.04 23.53 4.12
CA VAL A 39 1.81 22.93 3.56
C VAL A 39 2.13 22.13 2.30
N LEU A 40 2.87 22.73 1.35
CA LEU A 40 3.21 22.08 0.08
C LEU A 40 4.03 20.79 0.30
N ILE A 41 5.05 20.85 1.16
CA ILE A 41 5.89 19.70 1.50
C ILE A 41 5.06 18.59 2.16
N THR A 42 4.15 18.95 3.07
CA THR A 42 3.31 17.97 3.76
C THR A 42 2.39 17.24 2.78
N VAL A 43 1.71 17.97 1.89
CA VAL A 43 0.83 17.37 0.87
C VAL A 43 1.62 16.42 -0.04
N LEU A 44 2.77 16.86 -0.54
CA LEU A 44 3.63 16.03 -1.39
C LEU A 44 4.15 14.80 -0.64
N SER A 45 4.52 14.96 0.64
CA SER A 45 4.98 13.85 1.49
C SER A 45 3.89 12.79 1.67
N VAL A 46 2.65 13.23 1.94
CA VAL A 46 1.49 12.34 2.05
C VAL A 46 1.21 11.64 0.71
N MET A 47 1.21 12.37 -0.40
CA MET A 47 1.01 11.78 -1.73
C MET A 47 2.10 10.77 -2.09
N ASN A 48 3.37 11.08 -1.85
CA ASN A 48 4.49 10.19 -2.12
C ASN A 48 4.44 8.93 -1.25
N GLY A 49 4.13 9.08 0.05
CA GLY A 49 3.95 7.96 0.97
C GLY A 49 2.79 7.05 0.54
N PHE A 50 1.67 7.66 0.16
CA PHE A 50 0.49 6.93 -0.30
C PHE A 50 0.73 6.22 -1.64
N GLN A 51 1.40 6.86 -2.60
CA GLN A 51 1.81 6.24 -3.86
C GLN A 51 2.72 5.03 -3.62
N ARG A 52 3.66 5.14 -2.68
CA ARG A 52 4.54 4.02 -2.31
C ARG A 52 3.74 2.88 -1.67
N GLU A 53 2.78 3.19 -0.79
CA GLU A 53 1.93 2.19 -0.14
C GLU A 53 1.03 1.49 -1.17
N ILE A 54 0.36 2.23 -2.05
CA ILE A 54 -0.44 1.66 -3.14
C ILE A 54 0.41 0.78 -4.04
N ARG A 55 1.58 1.27 -4.47
CA ARG A 55 2.47 0.50 -5.35
C ARG A 55 2.92 -0.80 -4.67
N THR A 56 3.29 -0.73 -3.40
CA THR A 56 3.68 -1.91 -2.61
C THR A 56 2.52 -2.89 -2.46
N ARG A 57 1.30 -2.42 -2.19
CA ARG A 57 0.11 -3.28 -2.07
C ARG A 57 -0.31 -3.92 -3.40
N ILE A 58 -0.20 -3.19 -4.51
CA ILE A 58 -0.49 -3.73 -5.85
C ILE A 58 0.55 -4.78 -6.25
N LEU A 59 1.83 -4.59 -5.90
CA LEU A 59 2.89 -5.54 -6.23
C LEU A 59 3.03 -6.69 -5.23
N GLY A 60 2.51 -6.53 -4.00
CA GLY A 60 2.68 -7.49 -2.91
C GLY A 60 1.50 -8.42 -2.67
N VAL A 61 0.37 -8.24 -3.36
CA VAL A 61 -0.83 -9.04 -3.11
C VAL A 61 -1.45 -9.52 -4.42
N ALA A 62 -1.67 -10.83 -4.45
CA ALA A 62 -2.35 -11.64 -5.45
C ALA A 62 -1.45 -12.18 -6.57
N SER A 63 -1.49 -13.52 -6.69
CA SER A 63 -1.10 -14.32 -7.86
C SER A 63 -0.87 -13.46 -9.11
N HIS A 64 0.38 -13.40 -9.57
CA HIS A 64 0.79 -12.56 -10.70
C HIS A 64 -0.11 -12.72 -11.94
N ILE A 65 -0.79 -13.87 -12.07
CA ILE A 65 -1.75 -14.17 -13.13
C ILE A 65 -2.92 -14.95 -12.51
N GLN A 66 -4.16 -14.55 -12.84
CA GLN A 66 -5.39 -15.30 -12.55
C GLN A 66 -6.01 -15.75 -13.87
N VAL A 67 -6.38 -17.03 -13.97
CA VAL A 67 -7.02 -17.61 -15.16
C VAL A 67 -8.45 -17.97 -14.82
N SER A 68 -9.41 -17.25 -15.42
CA SER A 68 -10.85 -17.48 -15.24
C SER A 68 -11.52 -17.82 -16.57
N GLY A 69 -12.51 -18.72 -16.54
CA GLY A 69 -13.39 -19.00 -17.68
C GLY A 69 -14.64 -18.11 -17.71
N PRO A 70 -15.54 -18.32 -18.69
CA PRO A 70 -16.86 -17.68 -18.71
C PRO A 70 -17.61 -17.89 -17.38
N ASN A 71 -18.29 -16.85 -16.88
CA ASN A 71 -18.99 -16.86 -15.59
C ASN A 71 -18.10 -17.22 -14.38
N ASN A 72 -16.80 -16.91 -14.44
CA ASN A 72 -15.84 -17.18 -13.36
C ASN A 72 -15.74 -18.66 -12.97
N THR A 73 -16.10 -19.56 -13.89
CA THR A 73 -16.06 -21.02 -13.71
C THR A 73 -15.14 -21.62 -14.76
N LEU A 74 -14.28 -22.55 -14.35
CA LEU A 74 -13.34 -23.25 -15.23
C LEU A 74 -13.59 -24.75 -15.12
N GLU A 75 -14.33 -25.31 -16.08
CA GLU A 75 -14.78 -26.71 -16.04
C GLU A 75 -13.61 -27.71 -16.01
N ASN A 76 -12.53 -27.42 -16.75
CA ASN A 76 -11.34 -28.27 -16.82
C ASN A 76 -10.08 -27.56 -16.29
N TRP A 77 -10.16 -27.05 -15.06
CA TRP A 77 -9.05 -26.33 -14.45
C TRP A 77 -7.74 -27.13 -14.37
N LYS A 78 -7.82 -28.46 -14.26
CA LYS A 78 -6.64 -29.34 -14.18
C LYS A 78 -5.83 -29.31 -15.48
N ALA A 79 -6.49 -29.46 -16.63
CA ALA A 79 -5.82 -29.42 -17.92
C ALA A 79 -5.21 -28.03 -18.19
N VAL A 80 -5.92 -26.97 -17.81
CA VAL A 80 -5.43 -25.59 -17.94
C VAL A 80 -4.23 -25.33 -17.04
N ALA A 81 -4.25 -25.81 -15.79
CA ALA A 81 -3.12 -25.71 -14.87
C ALA A 81 -1.90 -26.49 -15.37
N GLU A 82 -2.09 -27.68 -15.94
CA GLU A 82 -1.02 -28.46 -16.54
C GLU A 82 -0.42 -27.75 -17.76
N GLN A 83 -1.27 -27.21 -18.65
CA GLN A 83 -0.83 -26.44 -19.81
C GLN A 83 -0.05 -25.18 -19.40
N ALA A 84 -0.52 -24.45 -18.39
CA ALA A 84 0.17 -23.28 -17.86
C ALA A 84 1.53 -23.65 -17.27
N SER A 85 1.60 -24.76 -16.52
CA SER A 85 2.84 -25.23 -15.89
C SER A 85 3.92 -25.68 -16.89
N ARG A 86 3.59 -25.86 -18.17
CA ARG A 86 4.57 -26.15 -19.24
C ARG A 86 5.41 -24.94 -19.63
N HIS A 87 5.00 -23.74 -19.23
CA HIS A 87 5.75 -22.52 -19.52
C HIS A 87 6.82 -22.30 -18.43
N GLU A 88 8.08 -22.09 -18.81
CA GLU A 88 9.21 -21.97 -17.86
C GLU A 88 9.06 -20.84 -16.83
N GLN A 89 8.21 -19.86 -17.11
CA GLN A 89 7.93 -18.72 -16.22
C GLN A 89 6.84 -19.01 -15.17
N VAL A 90 6.17 -20.16 -15.23
CA VAL A 90 5.13 -20.54 -14.28
C VAL A 90 5.75 -21.38 -13.16
N ILE A 91 5.94 -20.75 -12.00
CA ILE A 91 6.57 -21.37 -10.82
C ILE A 91 5.61 -22.35 -10.13
N ALA A 92 4.33 -22.00 -10.04
CA ALA A 92 3.29 -22.83 -9.44
C ALA A 92 1.89 -22.40 -9.91
N ALA A 93 0.95 -23.34 -9.89
CA ALA A 93 -0.47 -23.10 -10.17
C ALA A 93 -1.33 -23.74 -9.07
N ALA A 94 -2.35 -23.01 -8.61
CA ALA A 94 -3.29 -23.47 -7.60
C ALA A 94 -4.73 -23.09 -8.01
N PRO A 95 -5.71 -23.99 -7.83
CA PRO A 95 -7.11 -23.69 -8.06
C PRO A 95 -7.67 -22.86 -6.91
N TYR A 96 -8.57 -21.93 -7.24
CA TYR A 96 -9.33 -21.18 -6.25
C TYR A 96 -10.79 -21.05 -6.69
N ILE A 97 -11.66 -20.85 -5.70
CA ILE A 97 -13.07 -20.50 -5.91
C ILE A 97 -13.34 -19.22 -5.13
N SER A 98 -13.99 -18.24 -5.75
CA SER A 98 -14.38 -17.00 -5.08
C SER A 98 -15.90 -16.92 -4.98
N ALA A 99 -16.40 -16.66 -3.77
CA ALA A 99 -17.81 -16.46 -3.48
C ALA A 99 -18.00 -15.23 -2.60
N GLN A 100 -19.19 -14.62 -2.66
CA GLN A 100 -19.61 -13.59 -1.72
C GLN A 100 -20.55 -14.21 -0.69
N GLY A 101 -20.30 -13.95 0.59
CA GLY A 101 -21.11 -14.46 1.70
C GLY A 101 -21.45 -13.36 2.70
N LEU A 102 -22.36 -13.65 3.61
CA LEU A 102 -22.67 -12.80 4.75
C LEU A 102 -22.12 -13.46 6.01
N LEU A 103 -21.29 -12.72 6.75
CA LEU A 103 -20.84 -13.09 8.08
C LEU A 103 -21.77 -12.45 9.09
N THR A 104 -22.39 -13.29 9.92
CA THR A 104 -23.28 -12.85 11.00
C THR A 104 -22.65 -13.19 12.34
N TYR A 105 -22.52 -12.20 13.21
CA TYR A 105 -22.12 -12.38 14.61
C TYR A 105 -23.02 -11.53 15.50
N GLY A 106 -23.83 -12.19 16.33
CA GLY A 106 -24.89 -11.53 17.10
C GLY A 106 -25.85 -10.79 16.18
N SER A 107 -26.02 -9.49 16.39
CA SER A 107 -26.87 -8.60 15.56
C SER A 107 -26.13 -7.94 14.38
N SER A 108 -24.83 -8.17 14.23
CA SER A 108 -24.02 -7.57 13.16
C SER A 108 -23.93 -8.50 11.95
N VAL A 109 -24.33 -7.99 10.79
CA VAL A 109 -24.18 -8.67 9.49
C VAL A 109 -23.19 -7.87 8.63
N ARG A 110 -22.20 -8.55 8.07
CA ARG A 110 -21.25 -7.95 7.13
C ARG A 110 -21.07 -8.82 5.89
N GLY A 111 -21.04 -8.19 4.72
CA GLY A 111 -20.59 -8.86 3.50
C GLY A 111 -19.12 -9.25 3.60
N ALA A 112 -18.79 -10.44 3.15
CA ALA A 112 -17.43 -10.95 3.08
C ALA A 112 -17.18 -11.60 1.72
N PHE A 113 -15.98 -11.41 1.20
CA PHE A 113 -15.47 -12.21 0.09
C PHE A 113 -14.81 -13.46 0.67
N VAL A 114 -15.27 -14.62 0.22
CA VAL A 114 -14.77 -15.93 0.64
C VAL A 114 -14.01 -16.53 -0.52
N ARG A 115 -12.74 -16.87 -0.31
CA ARG A 115 -11.91 -17.58 -1.28
C ARG A 115 -11.62 -18.99 -0.78
N GLY A 116 -12.15 -19.99 -1.46
CA GLY A 116 -11.80 -21.38 -1.25
C GLY A 116 -10.48 -21.69 -1.96
N ILE A 117 -9.54 -22.30 -1.23
CA ILE A 117 -8.22 -22.69 -1.71
C ILE A 117 -7.90 -24.13 -1.31
N VAL A 118 -6.95 -24.74 -2.00
CA VAL A 118 -6.34 -26.01 -1.59
C VAL A 118 -5.01 -25.68 -0.88
N PRO A 119 -4.90 -25.83 0.45
CA PRO A 119 -3.74 -25.35 1.22
C PRO A 119 -2.39 -25.79 0.66
N GLN A 120 -2.26 -27.08 0.33
CA GLN A 120 -1.03 -27.71 -0.18
C GLN A 120 -0.56 -27.20 -1.54
N GLN A 121 -1.46 -26.55 -2.31
CA GLN A 121 -1.17 -25.98 -3.62
C GLN A 121 -1.01 -24.46 -3.54
N GLU A 122 -1.76 -23.79 -2.66
CA GLU A 122 -1.70 -22.33 -2.48
C GLU A 122 -0.38 -21.86 -1.84
N GLU A 123 0.21 -22.63 -0.92
CA GLU A 123 1.52 -22.30 -0.31
C GLU A 123 2.63 -22.07 -1.34
N ARG A 124 2.54 -22.75 -2.50
CA ARG A 124 3.52 -22.62 -3.59
C ARG A 124 3.30 -21.39 -4.47
N VAL A 125 2.11 -20.79 -4.41
CA VAL A 125 1.70 -19.65 -5.24
C VAL A 125 1.75 -18.34 -4.45
N ALA A 126 1.44 -18.37 -3.16
CA ALA A 126 1.37 -17.20 -2.32
C ALA A 126 1.78 -17.50 -0.86
N GLU A 127 2.63 -16.64 -0.31
CA GLU A 127 3.14 -16.75 1.06
C GLU A 127 2.14 -16.19 2.09
N PHE A 128 0.90 -16.68 2.11
CA PHE A 128 -0.15 -16.21 3.02
C PHE A 128 0.20 -16.45 4.50
N ASP A 129 0.88 -17.55 4.81
CA ASP A 129 1.25 -17.92 6.17
C ASP A 129 2.12 -16.88 6.87
N GLN A 130 3.03 -16.22 6.13
CA GLN A 130 3.92 -15.22 6.70
C GLN A 130 3.20 -13.92 7.10
N HIS A 131 2.01 -13.69 6.54
CA HIS A 131 1.20 -12.50 6.80
C HIS A 131 -0.03 -12.79 7.66
N MET A 132 -0.26 -14.04 8.07
CA MET A 132 -1.41 -14.42 8.87
C MET A 132 -1.19 -14.05 10.35
N ARG A 133 -2.07 -13.20 10.89
CA ARG A 133 -2.02 -12.78 12.31
C ARG A 133 -2.69 -13.77 13.27
N SER A 134 -3.63 -14.58 12.77
CA SER A 134 -4.42 -15.55 13.55
C SER A 134 -4.97 -16.64 12.64
N GLY A 135 -5.02 -17.88 13.13
CA GLY A 135 -5.37 -19.07 12.35
C GLY A 135 -4.16 -19.72 11.66
N ARG A 136 -4.39 -20.86 11.01
CA ARG A 136 -3.41 -21.55 10.15
C ARG A 136 -4.12 -22.17 8.95
N LEU A 137 -3.48 -22.17 7.79
CA LEU A 137 -4.02 -22.84 6.59
C LEU A 137 -4.22 -24.35 6.78
N ASP A 138 -3.35 -24.98 7.57
CA ASP A 138 -3.45 -26.41 7.95
C ASP A 138 -4.76 -26.78 8.68
N GLN A 139 -5.46 -25.80 9.26
CA GLN A 139 -6.69 -26.04 10.01
C GLN A 139 -7.93 -26.07 9.10
N LEU A 140 -7.79 -25.76 7.81
CA LEU A 140 -8.88 -25.79 6.85
C LEU A 140 -9.28 -27.25 6.58
N LYS A 141 -10.52 -27.60 6.96
CA LYS A 141 -11.12 -28.90 6.68
C LYS A 141 -12.00 -28.82 5.43
N PRO A 142 -12.04 -29.88 4.58
CA PRO A 142 -13.01 -29.97 3.51
C PRO A 142 -14.44 -29.93 4.08
N GLY A 143 -15.25 -28.94 3.67
CA GLY A 143 -16.67 -28.85 4.02
C GLY A 143 -17.02 -28.12 5.32
N GLY A 144 -16.04 -27.54 6.03
CA GLY A 144 -16.24 -26.84 7.31
C GLY A 144 -15.70 -27.60 8.51
#